data_AF-A0A9E6F8P8-F1
#
_entry.id   AF-A0A9E6F8P8-F1
#
_cell.length_a   1.000
_cell.length_b   1.000
_cell.length_c   1.000
_cell.angle_alpha   90.00
_cell.angle_beta   90.00
_cell.angle_gamma   90.00
#
_symmetry.space_group_name_H-M   'P 1'
#
loop_
_entity.id
_entity.type
_entity.pdbx_description
1 polymer ?
#
loop_
_entity_poly.entity_id
_entity_poly.type
_entity_poly.pdbx_seq_one_letter_code
_entity_poly.pdbx_strand_id
1 'polypeptide(L)'
;MRQNNMVAMILAGGRGTRLLDLTNKVAKPAVFFGGKYRIIDFPLSNCANSGIDVVGVLTQYESVLLNSYVAKASLWGLDAKDSGV
;
A
#
# COMPACT_ATOMS: atom_id res chain seq x y z
N MET A 1 -25.35 -0.92 -9.30
CA MET A 1 -23.93 -0.52 -9.41
C MET A 1 -23.22 -1.59 -10.22
N ARG A 2 -22.35 -1.23 -11.18
CA ARG A 2 -21.54 -2.23 -11.91
C ARG A 2 -20.62 -2.92 -10.91
N GLN A 3 -20.59 -4.25 -10.89
CA GLN A 3 -19.51 -4.95 -10.19
C GLN A 3 -18.19 -4.67 -10.93
N ASN A 4 -17.24 -4.07 -10.23
CA ASN A 4 -15.88 -3.92 -10.73
C ASN A 4 -15.14 -5.24 -10.51
N ASN A 5 -15.10 -6.08 -11.55
CA ASN A 5 -14.34 -7.34 -11.55
C ASN A 5 -12.83 -7.12 -11.73
N MET A 6 -12.27 -6.13 -11.04
CA MET A 6 -10.87 -5.73 -11.14
C MET A 6 -10.20 -5.90 -9.78
N VAL A 7 -9.01 -6.50 -9.79
CA VAL A 7 -8.11 -6.55 -8.64
C VAL A 7 -6.86 -5.77 -8.99
N ALA A 8 -6.48 -4.81 -8.15
CA ALA A 8 -5.18 -4.14 -8.26
C ALA A 8 -4.12 -4.95 -7.51
N MET A 9 -2.94 -5.10 -8.11
CA MET A 9 -1.80 -5.76 -7.46
C MET A 9 -0.65 -4.76 -7.30
N ILE A 10 -0.34 -4.39 -6.07
CA ILE A 10 0.75 -3.46 -5.74
C ILE A 10 1.99 -4.26 -5.36
N LEU A 11 3.05 -4.12 -6.18
CA LEU A 11 4.35 -4.71 -5.92
C LEU A 11 5.17 -3.86 -4.94
N ALA A 12 5.03 -4.15 -3.65
CA ALA A 12 5.58 -3.37 -2.55
C ALA A 12 6.86 -3.99 -1.92
N GLY A 13 7.56 -4.86 -2.64
CA GLY A 13 8.79 -5.53 -2.18
C GLY A 13 10.10 -4.74 -2.40
N GLY A 14 10.04 -3.50 -2.90
CA GLY A 14 11.23 -2.75 -3.29
C GLY A 14 12.16 -2.42 -2.10
N ARG A 15 13.38 -2.95 -2.12
CA ARG A 15 14.41 -2.65 -1.10
C ARG A 15 14.85 -1.18 -1.08
N GLY A 16 14.79 -0.50 -2.23
CA GLY A 16 15.10 0.93 -2.30
C GLY A 16 16.55 1.29 -2.03
N THR A 17 17.51 0.44 -2.40
CA THR A 17 18.96 0.58 -2.12
C THR A 17 19.56 1.97 -2.38
N ARG A 18 19.02 2.71 -3.35
CA ARG A 18 19.45 4.09 -3.68
C ARG A 18 19.03 5.15 -2.64
N LEU A 19 18.14 4.82 -1.71
CA LEU A 19 17.72 5.68 -0.61
C LEU A 19 18.60 5.53 0.63
N LEU A 20 19.63 4.66 0.56
CA LEU A 20 20.62 4.46 1.62
C LEU A 20 19.94 4.22 2.98
N ASP A 21 20.32 5.00 3.99
CA ASP A 21 19.93 4.82 5.38
C ASP A 21 18.42 4.86 5.62
N LEU A 22 17.66 5.53 4.74
CA LEU A 22 16.20 5.60 4.84
C LEU A 22 15.52 4.23 4.65
N THR A 23 16.21 3.26 4.03
CA THR A 23 15.68 1.92 3.72
C THR A 23 16.46 0.79 4.39
N ASN A 24 17.34 1.10 5.35
CA ASN A 24 18.13 0.08 6.04
C ASN A 24 17.27 -0.91 6.85
N LYS A 25 16.17 -0.43 7.44
CA LYS A 25 15.29 -1.21 8.35
C LYS A 25 13.83 -1.27 7.90
N VAL A 26 13.50 -0.68 6.75
CA VAL A 26 12.13 -0.60 6.24
C VAL A 26 12.14 -0.74 4.72
N ALA A 27 11.09 -1.38 4.18
CA ALA A 27 10.88 -1.41 2.73
C ALA A 27 10.66 0.01 2.19
N LYS A 28 11.10 0.27 0.95
CA LYS A 28 10.89 1.57 0.28
C LYS A 28 9.45 2.08 0.38
N PRO A 29 8.41 1.25 0.19
CA PRO A 29 7.03 1.75 0.27
C PRO A 29 6.62 2.26 1.65
N ALA A 30 7.30 1.84 2.72
CA ALA A 30 7.04 2.27 4.08
C ALA A 30 7.76 3.58 4.47
N VAL A 31 8.63 4.10 3.62
CA VAL A 31 9.32 5.38 3.84
C VAL A 31 8.31 6.53 3.86
N PHE A 32 8.47 7.44 4.82
CA PHE A 32 7.63 8.63 4.94
C PHE A 32 7.82 9.60 3.76
N PHE A 33 6.73 10.27 3.40
CA PHE A 33 6.69 11.27 2.34
C PHE A 33 5.74 12.41 2.74
N GLY A 34 6.16 13.66 2.55
CA GLY A 34 5.31 14.83 2.80
C GLY A 34 4.85 14.98 4.27
N GLY A 35 5.64 14.51 5.23
CA GLY A 35 5.43 14.69 6.68
C GLY A 35 4.41 13.74 7.33
N LYS A 36 3.33 13.36 6.63
CA LYS A 36 2.26 12.50 7.17
C LYS A 36 2.13 11.15 6.45
N TYR A 37 2.45 11.11 5.17
CA TYR A 37 2.17 9.97 4.31
C TYR A 37 3.36 9.03 4.21
N ARG A 38 3.14 7.86 3.61
CA ARG A 38 4.16 6.93 3.14
C ARG A 38 4.05 6.77 1.63
N ILE A 39 5.11 6.29 0.99
CA ILE A 39 5.13 6.07 -0.46
C ILE A 39 3.99 5.14 -0.92
N ILE A 40 3.63 4.12 -0.13
CA ILE A 40 2.53 3.18 -0.41
C ILE A 40 1.15 3.86 -0.46
N ASP A 41 0.97 5.02 0.19
CA ASP A 41 -0.33 5.68 0.30
C ASP A 41 -0.82 6.18 -1.06
N PHE A 42 0.10 6.55 -1.95
CA PHE A 42 -0.21 7.07 -3.28
C PHE A 42 -0.87 6.03 -4.18
N PRO A 43 -0.29 4.84 -4.43
CA PRO A 43 -0.97 3.82 -5.22
C PRO A 43 -2.25 3.30 -4.56
N LEU A 44 -2.32 3.21 -3.22
CA LEU A 44 -3.57 2.84 -2.52
C LEU A 44 -4.67 3.89 -2.71
N SER A 45 -4.34 5.17 -2.53
CA SER A 45 -5.28 6.27 -2.77
C SER A 45 -5.71 6.34 -4.23
N ASN A 46 -4.82 6.04 -5.17
CA ASN A 46 -5.18 5.96 -6.59
C ASN A 46 -6.20 4.85 -6.86
N CYS A 47 -6.06 3.67 -6.23
CA CYS A 47 -7.03 2.59 -6.33
C CYS A 47 -8.40 3.02 -5.79
N ALA A 48 -8.41 3.56 -4.56
CA ALA A 48 -9.64 4.04 -3.93
C ALA A 48 -10.34 5.14 -4.74
N ASN A 49 -9.61 6.15 -5.20
CA ASN A 49 -10.14 7.24 -6.02
C ASN A 49 -10.61 6.79 -7.42
N SER A 50 -10.18 5.60 -7.86
CA SER A 50 -10.60 5.00 -9.13
C SER A 50 -11.74 3.98 -8.97
N GLY A 51 -12.25 3.77 -7.75
CA GLY A 51 -13.24 2.73 -7.46
C GLY A 51 -12.70 1.31 -7.64
N ILE A 52 -11.41 1.10 -7.33
CA ILE A 52 -10.78 -0.22 -7.26
C ILE A 52 -10.69 -0.62 -5.79
N ASP A 53 -11.59 -1.51 -5.39
CA ASP A 53 -11.90 -1.75 -3.98
C ASP A 53 -11.22 -3.02 -3.44
N VAL A 54 -10.66 -3.84 -4.35
CA VAL A 54 -9.93 -5.06 -4.02
C VAL A 54 -8.49 -4.89 -4.47
N VAL A 55 -7.57 -4.83 -3.51
CA VAL A 55 -6.16 -4.53 -3.75
C VAL A 55 -5.29 -5.59 -3.07
N GLY A 56 -4.45 -6.31 -3.81
CA GLY A 56 -3.42 -7.17 -3.22
C GLY A 56 -2.09 -6.43 -3.08
N VAL A 57 -1.52 -6.38 -1.87
CA VAL A 57 -0.19 -5.79 -1.63
C VAL A 57 0.85 -6.89 -1.44
N LEU A 58 1.76 -7.02 -2.41
CA LEU A 58 2.82 -8.02 -2.42
C LEU A 58 4.08 -7.46 -1.76
N THR A 59 4.39 -7.89 -0.55
CA THR A 59 5.57 -7.48 0.22
C THR A 59 6.66 -8.56 0.20
N GLN A 60 7.92 -8.17 0.45
CA GLN A 60 9.04 -9.12 0.46
C GLN A 60 10.06 -8.78 1.56
N TYR A 61 10.86 -7.74 1.37
CA TYR A 61 11.90 -7.30 2.31
C TYR A 61 11.30 -6.44 3.44
N GLU A 62 11.76 -6.62 4.69
CA GLU A 62 11.38 -5.78 5.86
C GLU A 62 9.87 -5.46 5.93
N SER A 63 9.04 -6.50 5.75
CA SER A 63 7.61 -6.35 5.46
C SER A 63 6.71 -6.15 6.67
N VAL A 64 7.17 -6.46 7.89
CA VAL A 64 6.33 -6.44 9.10
C VAL A 64 5.68 -5.07 9.32
N LEU A 65 6.47 -4.00 9.23
CA LEU A 65 5.98 -2.62 9.40
C LEU A 65 5.00 -2.23 8.29
N LEU A 66 5.30 -2.63 7.05
CA LEU A 66 4.47 -2.31 5.89
C LEU A 66 3.14 -3.05 5.95
N ASN A 67 3.16 -4.36 6.25
CA ASN A 67 1.96 -5.18 6.41
C ASN A 67 1.07 -4.64 7.53
N SER A 68 1.64 -4.33 8.70
CA SER A 68 0.89 -3.76 9.84
C SER A 68 0.26 -2.40 9.52
N TYR A 69 0.87 -1.64 8.62
CA TYR A 69 0.36 -0.34 8.20
C TYR A 69 -0.76 -0.47 7.16
N VAL A 70 -0.55 -1.31 6.15
CA VAL A 70 -1.51 -1.56 5.06
C VAL A 70 -2.76 -2.28 5.57
N ALA A 71 -2.64 -3.12 6.61
CA ALA A 71 -3.78 -3.76 7.28
C ALA A 71 -4.80 -2.75 7.83
N LYS A 72 -4.44 -1.47 7.96
CA LYS A 72 -5.36 -0.37 8.28
C LYS A 72 -6.08 0.12 7.02
N ALA A 73 -6.70 -0.80 6.28
CA ALA A 73 -7.37 -0.54 5.01
C ALA A 73 -8.44 0.58 5.07
N SER A 74 -9.01 0.78 6.27
CA SER A 74 -9.98 1.85 6.56
C SER A 74 -9.44 3.27 6.30
N LEU A 75 -8.12 3.49 6.31
CA LEU A 75 -7.53 4.79 5.97
C LEU A 75 -7.81 5.22 4.52
N TRP A 76 -8.09 4.26 3.63
CA TRP A 76 -8.42 4.49 2.23
C TRP A 76 -9.86 4.10 1.88
N GLY A 77 -10.68 3.74 2.87
CA GLY A 77 -12.04 3.23 2.64
C GLY A 77 -12.07 1.85 1.97
N LEU A 78 -10.99 1.07 2.09
CA LEU A 78 -10.84 -0.27 1.51
C LEU A 78 -11.19 -1.38 2.52
N ASP A 79 -12.12 -1.12 3.44
CA ASP A 79 -12.55 -2.02 4.53
C ASP A 79 -14.04 -2.39 4.47
N ALA A 80 -14.71 -2.10 3.35
CA ALA A 80 -16.10 -2.50 3.13
C ALA A 80 -16.24 -4.02 2.96
N LYS A 81 -17.47 -4.54 3.11
CA LYS A 81 -17.79 -5.97 3.18
C LYS A 81 -17.25 -6.82 2.01
N ASP A 82 -17.12 -6.22 0.82
CA ASP A 82 -16.63 -6.87 -0.40
C ASP A 82 -15.33 -6.20 -0.92
N SER A 83 -14.61 -5.50 -0.04
CA SER A 83 -13.42 -4.70 -0.32
C SER A 83 -12.30 -5.08 0.65
N GLY A 84 -11.05 -4.84 0.29
CA GLY A 84 -9.94 -5.25 1.13
C GLY A 84 -8.56 -4.94 0.57
N VAL A 85 -7.59 -4.93 1.49
CA VAL A 85 -6.15 -4.90 1.19
C VAL A 85 -5.42 -6.08 1.84
#